data_AF-A0A4S4K603-F1
#
_entry.id   AF-A0A4S4K603-F1
#
_cell.length_a   1.000
_cell.length_b   1.000
_cell.length_c   1.000
_cell.angle_alpha   90.00
_cell.angle_beta   90.00
_cell.angle_gamma   90.00
#
_symmetry.space_group_name_H-M   'P 1'
#
loop_
_entity.id
_entity.type
_entity.pdbx_description
1 polymer ?
#
loop_
_entity_poly.entity_id
_entity_poly.type
_entity_poly.pdbx_seq_one_letter_code
_entity_poly.pdbx_strand_id
1 'polypeptide(L)'
;MMKVFIKDVGRSIELFFFVAIGLYLVYNFGERFYGTYGITFTGNIWVNWFGLSYFLFVLYALLMGLVFFKNVKFYNDFLTSKMSWALLGVSIFILVIPFIKGENPF
;
A
#
# COMPACT_ATOMS: atom_id res chain seq x y z
N MET A 1 -0.36 -9.55 -28.84
CA MET A 1 -1.14 -10.00 -27.66
C MET A 1 -0.26 -10.61 -26.57
N MET A 2 0.50 -11.67 -26.86
CA MET A 2 1.39 -12.35 -25.88
C MET A 2 2.48 -11.45 -25.25
N LYS A 3 3.11 -10.56 -26.02
CA LYS A 3 4.11 -9.60 -25.50
C LYS A 3 3.53 -8.55 -24.53
N VAL A 4 2.24 -8.22 -24.65
CA VAL A 4 1.56 -7.27 -23.75
C VAL A 4 1.19 -7.98 -22.45
N PHE A 5 0.66 -9.20 -22.55
CA PHE A 5 0.36 -10.05 -21.39
C PHE A 5 1.59 -10.32 -20.51
N ILE A 6 2.75 -10.65 -21.10
CA ILE A 6 4.00 -10.86 -20.33
C ILE A 6 4.43 -9.58 -19.60
N LYS A 7 4.21 -8.40 -20.19
CA LYS A 7 4.49 -7.12 -19.54
C LYS A 7 3.53 -6.83 -18.39
N ASP A 8 2.25 -7.14 -18.57
CA ASP A 8 1.24 -6.96 -17.52
C ASP A 8 1.47 -7.93 -16.35
N VAL A 9 1.81 -9.20 -16.63
CA VAL A 9 2.21 -10.19 -15.61
C VAL A 9 3.49 -9.77 -14.90
N GLY A 10 4.47 -9.23 -15.64
CA GLY A 10 5.69 -8.67 -15.06
C GLY A 10 5.42 -7.51 -14.10
N ARG A 11 4.39 -6.70 -14.38
CA ARG A 11 3.98 -5.59 -13.51
C ARG A 11 3.19 -6.05 -12.29
N SER A 12 2.45 -7.16 -12.41
CA SER A 12 1.85 -7.81 -11.24
C SER A 12 2.89 -8.31 -10.23
N ILE A 13 4.17 -8.49 -10.64
CA ILE A 13 5.25 -8.80 -9.69
C ILE A 13 5.60 -7.58 -8.81
N GLU A 14 5.36 -6.36 -9.29
CA GLU A 14 5.58 -5.12 -8.52
C GLU A 14 4.77 -5.12 -7.23
N LEU A 15 3.59 -5.75 -7.22
CA LEU A 15 2.77 -5.93 -6.01
C LEU A 15 3.52 -6.67 -4.90
N PHE A 16 4.22 -7.76 -5.22
CA PHE A 16 4.99 -8.52 -4.23
C PHE A 16 6.15 -7.72 -3.64
N PHE A 17 6.74 -6.82 -4.43
CA PHE A 17 7.77 -5.91 -3.94
C PHE A 17 7.21 -4.95 -2.87
N PHE A 18 6.03 -4.36 -3.08
CA PHE A 18 5.41 -3.49 -2.07
C PHE A 18 4.91 -4.25 -0.84
N VAL A 19 4.47 -5.50 -1.02
CA VAL A 19 4.14 -6.39 0.10
C VAL A 19 5.40 -6.68 0.95
N ALA A 20 6.53 -7.00 0.31
CA ALA A 20 7.78 -7.24 1.03
C ALA A 20 8.31 -5.98 1.73
N ILE A 21 8.31 -4.84 1.04
CA ILE A 21 8.74 -3.55 1.62
C ILE A 21 7.85 -3.13 2.77
N GLY A 22 6.53 -3.22 2.62
CA GLY A 22 5.63 -2.88 3.70
C GLY A 22 5.88 -3.74 4.93
N LEU A 23 6.19 -5.03 4.76
CA LEU A 23 6.49 -5.93 5.88
C LEU A 23 7.75 -5.47 6.59
N TYR A 24 8.80 -5.22 5.81
CA TYR A 24 10.07 -4.72 6.32
C TYR A 24 9.88 -3.41 7.09
N LEU A 25 9.11 -2.48 6.55
CA LEU A 25 8.86 -1.18 7.18
C LEU A 25 8.08 -1.29 8.49
N VAL A 26 6.99 -2.06 8.52
CA VAL A 26 6.21 -2.21 9.76
C VAL A 26 7.03 -2.93 10.83
N TYR A 27 7.76 -4.00 10.47
CA TYR A 27 8.52 -4.79 11.44
C TYR A 27 9.71 -4.03 12.05
N ASN A 28 10.42 -3.25 11.23
CA ASN A 28 11.65 -2.57 11.68
C ASN A 28 11.42 -1.13 12.15
N PHE A 29 10.35 -0.48 11.68
CA PHE A 29 10.12 0.94 11.92
C PHE A 29 8.74 1.27 12.47
N GLY A 30 7.76 0.36 12.43
CA GLY A 30 6.38 0.64 12.84
C GLY A 30 6.30 1.16 14.28
N GLU A 31 6.78 0.37 15.24
CA GLU A 31 6.78 0.75 16.66
C GLU A 31 7.55 2.04 16.91
N ARG A 32 8.75 2.17 16.33
CA ARG A 32 9.58 3.37 16.49
C ARG A 32 8.91 4.61 15.92
N PHE A 33 8.30 4.50 14.74
CA PHE A 33 7.63 5.59 14.06
C PHE A 33 6.44 6.09 14.88
N TYR A 34 5.52 5.21 15.27
CA TYR A 34 4.38 5.58 16.11
C TYR A 34 4.83 6.07 17.50
N GLY A 35 5.87 5.45 18.07
CA GLY A 35 6.46 5.86 19.34
C GLY A 35 7.00 7.29 19.36
N THR A 36 7.49 7.83 18.23
CA THR A 36 7.90 9.26 18.17
C THR A 36 6.74 10.24 18.37
N TYR A 37 5.50 9.79 18.17
CA TYR A 37 4.29 10.56 18.41
C TYR A 37 3.61 10.19 19.75
N GLY A 38 4.26 9.39 20.60
CA GLY A 38 3.69 8.90 21.85
C GLY A 38 2.60 7.84 21.67
N ILE A 39 2.51 7.21 20.48
CA ILE A 39 1.50 6.22 20.16
C ILE A 39 2.06 4.82 20.43
N THR A 40 1.40 4.09 21.32
CA THR A 40 1.80 2.71 21.66
C THR A 40 1.38 1.75 20.55
N PHE A 41 2.29 0.87 20.12
CA PHE A 41 2.04 -0.12 19.07
C PHE A 41 1.55 -1.44 19.68
N THR A 42 0.24 -1.60 19.90
CA THR A 42 -0.33 -2.73 20.65
C THR A 42 -1.08 -3.75 19.79
N GLY A 43 -1.48 -3.40 18.58
CA GLY A 43 -2.29 -4.26 17.73
C GLY A 43 -1.53 -5.24 16.82
N ASN A 44 -2.29 -5.91 15.95
CA ASN A 44 -1.84 -6.85 14.94
C ASN A 44 -1.03 -6.19 13.80
N ILE A 45 0.27 -6.48 13.82
CA ILE A 45 1.26 -6.12 12.79
C ILE A 45 0.77 -6.42 11.36
N TRP A 46 0.01 -7.50 11.14
CA TRP A 46 -0.46 -7.90 9.80
C TRP A 46 -1.44 -6.90 9.17
N VAL A 47 -2.26 -6.22 9.99
CA VAL A 47 -3.22 -5.21 9.52
C VAL A 47 -2.48 -3.94 9.10
N ASN A 48 -1.54 -3.48 9.93
CA ASN A 48 -0.64 -2.37 9.61
C ASN A 48 0.20 -2.64 8.37
N TRP A 49 0.71 -3.86 8.27
CA TRP A 49 1.48 -4.32 7.12
C TRP A 49 0.67 -4.23 5.83
N PHE A 50 -0.55 -4.77 5.83
CA PHE A 50 -1.44 -4.69 4.67
C PHE A 50 -1.75 -3.24 4.31
N GLY A 51 -2.11 -2.43 5.32
CA GLY A 51 -2.40 -1.00 5.16
C GLY A 51 -1.24 -0.25 4.50
N LEU A 52 -0.03 -0.40 5.03
CA LEU A 52 1.16 0.27 4.51
C LEU A 52 1.55 -0.24 3.12
N SER A 53 1.57 -1.55 2.90
CA SER A 53 1.94 -2.15 1.62
C SER A 53 1.01 -1.67 0.51
N TYR A 54 -0.29 -1.70 0.76
CA TYR A 54 -1.29 -1.29 -0.22
C TYR A 54 -1.23 0.22 -0.48
N PHE A 55 -1.08 1.03 0.56
CA PHE A 55 -0.92 2.47 0.43
C PHE A 55 0.29 2.83 -0.46
N LEU A 56 1.45 2.22 -0.20
CA LEU A 56 2.65 2.43 -1.02
C LEU A 56 2.44 1.99 -2.47
N PHE A 57 1.79 0.84 -2.69
CA PHE A 57 1.49 0.35 -4.03
C PHE A 57 0.56 1.30 -4.79
N VAL A 58 -0.46 1.86 -4.15
CA VAL A 58 -1.37 2.83 -4.79
C VAL A 58 -0.62 4.09 -5.21
N LEU A 59 0.25 4.64 -4.34
CA LEU A 59 1.07 5.80 -4.69
C LEU A 59 1.98 5.51 -5.88
N TYR A 60 2.58 4.33 -5.91
CA TYR A 60 3.38 3.88 -7.03
C TYR A 60 2.54 3.73 -8.31
N ALA A 61 1.37 3.09 -8.24
CA ALA A 61 0.50 2.90 -9.39
C ALA A 61 -0.05 4.25 -9.92
N LEU A 62 -0.29 5.22 -9.04
CA LEU A 62 -0.62 6.60 -9.44
C LEU A 62 0.54 7.24 -10.20
N LEU A 63 1.76 7.17 -9.67
CA LEU A 63 2.94 7.71 -10.32
C LEU A 63 3.17 7.05 -11.70
N MET A 64 3.10 5.73 -11.76
CA MET A 64 3.34 4.98 -12.98
C MET A 64 2.19 5.15 -14.00
N GLY A 65 0.94 5.08 -13.57
CA GLY A 65 -0.23 5.21 -14.44
C GLY A 65 -0.47 6.63 -14.93
N LEU A 66 -0.18 7.66 -14.12
CA LEU A 66 -0.45 9.06 -14.48
C LEU A 66 0.75 9.77 -15.09
N VAL A 67 1.99 9.35 -14.82
CA VAL A 67 3.20 10.07 -15.29
C VAL A 67 3.95 9.27 -16.35
N PHE A 68 4.34 8.03 -16.05
CA PHE A 68 5.32 7.30 -16.87
C PHE A 68 4.71 6.36 -17.93
N PHE A 69 3.58 5.72 -17.63
CA PHE A 69 3.03 4.59 -18.40
C PHE A 69 1.51 4.71 -18.62
N LYS A 70 1.04 5.89 -19.02
CA LYS A 70 -0.39 6.24 -19.26
C LYS A 70 -1.18 5.28 -20.14
N ASN A 71 -0.51 4.57 -21.05
CA ASN A 71 -1.16 3.66 -22.01
C ASN A 71 -1.10 2.20 -21.59
N VAL A 72 -0.64 1.89 -20.38
CA VAL A 72 -0.57 0.49 -19.93
C VAL A 72 -1.84 0.10 -19.20
N LYS A 73 -2.46 -0.95 -19.73
CA LYS A 73 -3.76 -1.46 -19.31
C LYS A 73 -3.79 -1.76 -17.81
N PHE A 74 -2.76 -2.43 -17.27
CA PHE A 74 -2.69 -2.75 -15.85
C PHE A 74 -2.91 -1.52 -14.93
N TYR A 75 -2.19 -0.42 -15.15
CA TYR A 75 -2.33 0.77 -14.31
C TYR A 75 -3.66 1.48 -14.56
N ASN A 76 -4.17 1.51 -15.80
CA ASN A 76 -5.47 2.10 -16.08
C ASN A 76 -6.62 1.32 -15.43
N ASP A 77 -6.60 -0.01 -15.52
CA ASP A 77 -7.57 -0.89 -14.87
C ASP A 77 -7.50 -0.71 -13.34
N PHE A 78 -6.29 -0.61 -12.78
CA PHE A 78 -6.10 -0.36 -11.35
C PHE A 78 -6.67 1.00 -10.91
N LEU A 79 -6.37 2.07 -11.65
CA LEU A 79 -6.77 3.44 -11.33
C LEU A 79 -8.27 3.71 -11.56
N THR A 80 -8.94 2.90 -12.39
CA THR A 80 -10.40 3.00 -12.62
C THR A 80 -11.20 2.04 -11.73
N SER A 81 -10.53 1.09 -11.06
CA SER A 81 -11.16 0.11 -10.19
C SER A 81 -11.70 0.74 -8.90
N LYS A 82 -13.03 0.69 -8.72
CA LYS A 82 -13.70 1.11 -7.47
C LYS A 82 -13.19 0.34 -6.25
N MET A 83 -12.89 -0.96 -6.43
CA MET A 83 -12.34 -1.80 -5.36
C MET A 83 -10.97 -1.30 -4.91
N SER A 84 -10.13 -0.85 -5.85
CA SER A 84 -8.81 -0.32 -5.50
C SER A 84 -8.91 0.95 -4.65
N TRP A 85 -9.81 1.86 -5.02
CA TRP A 85 -10.07 3.07 -4.23
C TRP A 85 -10.70 2.77 -2.87
N ALA A 86 -11.58 1.77 -2.78
CA ALA A 86 -12.15 1.35 -1.49
C ALA A 86 -11.06 0.79 -0.55
N LEU A 87 -10.17 -0.07 -1.08
CA LEU A 87 -9.02 -0.58 -0.34
C LEU A 87 -8.06 0.54 0.07
N LEU A 88 -7.85 1.55 -0.77
CA LEU A 88 -7.05 2.73 -0.39
C LEU A 88 -7.67 3.44 0.82
N GLY A 89 -8.99 3.62 0.83
CA GLY A 89 -9.70 4.18 1.98
C GLY A 89 -9.47 3.38 3.26
N VAL A 90 -9.54 2.05 3.18
CA VAL A 90 -9.23 1.16 4.31
C VAL A 90 -7.77 1.30 4.75
N SER A 91 -6.83 1.34 3.81
CA SER A 91 -5.40 1.52 4.12
C SER A 91 -5.12 2.86 4.80
N ILE A 92 -5.71 3.96 4.33
CA ILE A 92 -5.60 5.27 4.97
C ILE A 92 -6.19 5.21 6.37
N PHE A 93 -7.36 4.59 6.55
CA PHE A 93 -7.98 4.41 7.85
C PHE A 93 -7.06 3.67 8.83
N ILE A 94 -6.46 2.56 8.41
CA ILE A 94 -5.50 1.79 9.22
C ILE A 94 -4.32 2.66 9.66
N LEU A 95 -3.76 3.47 8.75
CA LEU A 95 -2.59 4.30 9.02
C LEU A 95 -2.89 5.55 9.86
N VAL A 96 -4.10 6.11 9.74
CA VAL A 96 -4.46 7.40 10.36
C VAL A 96 -5.11 7.24 11.73
N ILE A 97 -5.91 6.20 11.94
CA ILE A 97 -6.62 6.00 13.22
C ILE A 97 -5.72 5.96 14.45
N PRO A 98 -4.50 5.40 14.42
CA PRO A 98 -3.62 5.44 15.57
C PRO A 98 -3.32 6.86 16.07
N PHE A 99 -3.25 7.84 15.17
CA PHE A 99 -3.04 9.25 15.52
C PHE A 99 -4.26 9.90 16.16
N ILE A 100 -5.46 9.39 15.88
CA ILE A 100 -6.71 9.89 16.47
C ILE A 100 -6.91 9.26 17.85
N LYS A 101 -6.57 7.98 18.01
CA LYS A 101 -6.78 7.24 19.27
C LYS A 101 -5.65 7.40 20.28
N GLY A 102 -4.44 7.73 19.85
CA GLY A 102 -3.26 7.75 20.71
C GLY A 102 -2.67 6.36 20.99
N GLU A 103 -3.23 5.32 20.38
CA GLU A 103 -2.75 3.94 20.42
C GLU A 103 -2.97 3.32 19.04
N ASN A 104 -2.15 2.34 18.65
CA ASN A 104 -2.40 1.58 17.43
C ASN A 104 -3.32 0.38 17.75
N PRO A 105 -4.63 0.46 17.44
CA PRO A 105 -5.57 -0.61 17.77
C PRO A 105 -5.47 -1.80 16.80
N PHE A 106 -4.70 -1.65 15.72
CA PHE A 106 -4.69 -2.57 14.60
C PHE A 106 -3.53 -3.50 14.63
#